data_AF-A0A5Q2FG13-F1
#
_entry.id   AF-A0A5Q2FG13-F1
#
_cell.length_a   1.000
_cell.length_b   1.000
_cell.length_c   1.000
_cell.angle_alpha   90.00
_cell.angle_beta   90.00
_cell.angle_gamma   90.00
#
_symmetry.space_group_name_H-M   'P 1'
#
loop_
_entity.id
_entity.type
_entity.pdbx_description
1 polymer ?
#
loop_
_entity_poly.entity_id
_entity_poly.type
_entity_poly.pdbx_seq_one_letter_code
_entity_poly.pdbx_strand_id
1 'polypeptide(L)'
;MSHISISPRRAETRQRLLDGAVGVFADRGVLAASVEEICDRAGFTRGAFYSNYGSKNELVLALLEQDRERQRAMVAGWRSPDWWAGR
;
A
#
# COMPACT_ATOMS: atom_id res chain seq x y z
N MET A 1 11.10 10.44 19.25
CA MET A 1 10.40 10.59 17.96
C MET A 1 8.95 10.18 18.15
N SER A 2 8.05 11.15 18.28
CA SER A 2 6.61 10.90 18.45
C SER A 2 6.08 10.23 17.20
N HIS A 3 5.72 8.95 17.30
CA HIS A 3 4.99 8.25 16.24
C HIS A 3 3.57 8.82 16.26
N ILE A 4 3.28 9.82 15.43
CA ILE A 4 1.93 10.35 15.29
C ILE A 4 1.10 9.21 14.69
N SER A 5 0.31 8.56 15.55
CA SER A 5 -0.67 7.57 15.12
C SER A 5 -1.77 8.29 14.33
N ILE A 6 -1.97 7.90 13.08
CA ILE A 6 -3.05 8.42 12.24
C ILE A 6 -4.40 7.94 12.79
N SER A 7 -5.46 8.73 12.61
CA SER A 7 -6.80 8.31 13.03
C SER A 7 -7.24 7.03 12.29
N PRO A 8 -8.09 6.17 12.89
CA PRO A 8 -8.57 4.94 12.25
C PRO A 8 -9.21 5.20 10.88
N ARG A 9 -10.00 6.27 10.75
CA ARG A 9 -10.62 6.69 9.49
C ARG A 9 -9.59 7.05 8.42
N ARG A 10 -8.50 7.73 8.81
CA ARG A 10 -7.40 8.07 7.91
C ARG A 10 -6.64 6.81 7.47
N ALA A 11 -6.42 5.86 8.39
CA ALA A 11 -5.83 4.56 8.07
C ALA A 11 -6.67 3.77 7.05
N GLU A 12 -7.99 3.68 7.28
CA GLU A 12 -8.93 3.02 6.35
C GLU A 12 -8.91 3.67 4.96
N THR A 13 -8.92 5.01 4.91
CA THR A 13 -8.87 5.75 3.64
C THR A 13 -7.56 5.47 2.90
N ARG A 14 -6.42 5.49 3.61
CA ARG A 14 -5.12 5.14 3.03
C ARG A 14 -5.11 3.71 2.49
N GLN A 15 -5.66 2.74 3.24
CA GLN A 15 -5.70 1.36 2.78
C GLN A 15 -6.51 1.21 1.49
N ARG A 16 -7.71 1.80 1.42
CA ARG A 16 -8.54 1.75 0.22
C ARG A 16 -7.90 2.45 -0.99
N LEU A 17 -7.16 3.53 -0.78
CA LEU A 17 -6.38 4.18 -1.84
C LEU A 17 -5.24 3.27 -2.33
N LEU A 18 -4.56 2.55 -1.44
CA LEU A 18 -3.53 1.57 -1.82
C LEU A 18 -4.14 0.40 -2.61
N ASP A 19 -5.28 -0.12 -2.18
CA ASP A 19 -5.98 -1.20 -2.88
C ASP A 19 -6.45 -0.77 -4.28
N GLY A 20 -7.00 0.44 -4.39
CA GLY A 20 -7.35 1.05 -5.67
C GLY A 20 -6.12 1.23 -6.57
N ALA A 21 -5.01 1.70 -6.00
CA ALA A 21 -3.77 1.88 -6.74
C ALA A 21 -3.19 0.57 -7.28
N VAL A 22 -3.19 -0.51 -6.49
CA VAL A 22 -2.76 -1.85 -6.94
C VAL A 22 -3.55 -2.26 -8.19
N GLY A 23 -4.87 -2.08 -8.16
CA GLY A 23 -5.71 -2.41 -9.31
C GLY A 23 -5.38 -1.58 -10.55
N VAL A 24 -5.29 -0.25 -10.41
CA VAL A 24 -4.96 0.62 -11.56
C VAL A 24 -3.55 0.34 -12.10
N PHE A 25 -2.59 0.09 -11.21
CA PHE A 25 -1.22 -0.25 -11.61
C PHE A 25 -1.13 -1.60 -12.31
N ALA A 26 -1.92 -2.58 -11.91
CA ALA A 26 -1.99 -3.86 -12.61
C ALA A 26 -2.52 -3.71 -14.05
N ASP A 27 -3.49 -2.81 -14.26
CA ASP A 27 -4.13 -2.62 -15.56
C ASP A 27 -3.30 -1.73 -16.51
N ARG A 28 -2.60 -0.71 -15.99
CA ARG A 28 -1.97 0.35 -16.80
C ARG A 28 -0.46 0.50 -16.60
N GLY A 29 0.10 -0.14 -15.58
CA GLY A 29 1.45 0.15 -15.09
C GLY A 29 1.51 1.44 -14.28
N VAL A 30 2.54 1.55 -13.43
CA VAL A 30 2.70 2.67 -12.48
C VAL A 30 2.85 4.02 -13.17
N LEU A 31 3.58 4.07 -14.29
CA LEU A 31 3.86 5.33 -14.99
C LEU A 31 2.60 5.93 -15.63
N ALA A 32 1.80 5.11 -16.32
CA ALA A 32 0.61 5.57 -17.03
C ALA A 32 -0.59 5.84 -16.11
N ALA A 33 -0.64 5.23 -14.93
CA ALA A 33 -1.70 5.47 -13.95
C ALA A 33 -1.75 6.92 -13.44
N SER A 34 -2.93 7.47 -13.26
CA SER A 34 -3.19 8.81 -12.72
C SER A 34 -3.77 8.76 -11.31
N VAL A 35 -3.64 9.87 -10.57
CA VAL A 35 -4.29 10.01 -9.24
C VAL A 35 -5.81 9.92 -9.36
N GLU A 36 -6.37 10.39 -10.48
CA GLU A 36 -7.81 10.40 -10.73
C GLU A 36 -8.37 8.98 -10.84
N GLU A 37 -7.74 8.14 -11.66
CA GLU A 37 -8.15 6.74 -11.81
C GLU A 37 -8.04 5.96 -10.49
N ILE A 38 -7.02 6.26 -9.68
CA ILE A 38 -6.86 5.66 -8.34
C ILE A 38 -8.03 6.09 -7.44
N CYS A 39 -8.36 7.38 -7.45
CA CYS A 39 -9.46 7.95 -6.68
C CYS A 39 -10.80 7.34 -7.09
N ASP A 40 -11.08 7.27 -8.39
CA ASP A 40 -12.30 6.70 -8.95
C ASP A 40 -12.46 5.24 -8.55
N ARG A 41 -11.39 4.45 -8.69
CA ARG A 41 -11.41 3.03 -8.31
C ARG A 41 -11.57 2.84 -6.80
N ALA A 42 -10.95 3.69 -5.99
CA ALA A 42 -11.03 3.60 -4.53
C ALA A 42 -12.35 4.18 -3.96
N GLY A 43 -13.12 4.91 -4.76
CA GLY A 43 -14.35 5.59 -4.35
C GLY A 43 -14.08 6.85 -3.51
N PHE A 44 -13.05 7.61 -3.85
CA PHE A 44 -12.64 8.83 -3.15
C PHE A 44 -12.45 10.01 -4.11
N THR A 45 -12.36 11.22 -3.56
CA THR A 45 -12.04 12.42 -4.32
C THR A 45 -10.53 12.65 -4.39
N ARG A 46 -10.08 13.48 -5.35
CA ARG A 46 -8.69 13.96 -5.39
C ARG A 46 -8.28 14.67 -4.10
N GLY A 47 -9.19 15.45 -3.48
CA GLY A 47 -8.95 16.10 -2.20
C GLY A 47 -8.68 15.09 -1.07
N ALA A 48 -9.44 13.98 -1.04
CA ALA A 48 -9.19 12.90 -0.10
C ALA A 48 -7.82 12.26 -0.34
N PHE A 49 -7.41 12.03 -1.59
CA PHE A 49 -6.05 11.58 -1.92
C PHE A 49 -4.98 12.54 -1.38
N TYR A 50 -5.06 13.82 -1.75
CA TYR A 50 -4.03 14.80 -1.38
C TYR A 50 -4.00 15.13 0.12
N SER A 51 -5.09 14.90 0.84
CA SER A 51 -5.08 14.95 2.31
C SER A 51 -4.28 13.81 2.95
N ASN A 52 -4.04 12.70 2.22
CA ASN A 52 -3.40 11.48 2.69
C ASN A 52 -1.99 11.25 2.14
N TYR A 53 -1.73 11.63 0.89
CA TYR A 53 -0.46 11.51 0.18
C TYR A 53 -0.19 12.78 -0.62
N GLY A 54 1.03 13.30 -0.54
CA GLY A 54 1.47 14.47 -1.32
C GLY A 54 1.66 14.17 -2.80
N SER A 55 1.83 12.90 -3.20
CA SER A 55 1.99 12.52 -4.61
C SER A 55 1.68 11.04 -4.89
N LYS A 56 1.54 10.68 -6.18
CA LYS A 56 1.49 9.27 -6.61
C LYS A 56 2.75 8.51 -6.20
N ASN A 57 3.92 9.15 -6.24
CA ASN A 57 5.19 8.53 -5.82
C ASN A 57 5.20 8.21 -4.32
N GLU A 58 4.68 9.11 -3.49
CA GLU A 58 4.53 8.83 -2.05
C GLU A 58 3.59 7.65 -1.79
N LEU A 59 2.48 7.57 -2.54
CA LEU A 59 1.59 6.40 -2.47
C LEU A 59 2.32 5.12 -2.88
N VAL A 60 3.11 5.15 -3.96
CA VAL A 60 3.89 3.99 -4.42
C VAL A 60 4.89 3.55 -3.35
N LEU A 61 5.61 4.49 -2.73
CA LEU A 61 6.53 4.19 -1.63
C LEU A 61 5.79 3.55 -0.44
N ALA A 62 4.61 4.06 -0.08
CA ALA A 62 3.79 3.47 0.96
C ALA A 62 3.32 2.05 0.63
N LEU A 63 2.98 1.79 -0.64
CA LEU A 63 2.61 0.46 -1.11
C LEU A 63 3.79 -0.53 -0.99
N LEU A 64 4.98 -0.11 -1.43
CA LEU A 64 6.20 -0.92 -1.33
C LEU A 64 6.58 -1.20 0.12
N GLU A 65 6.39 -0.24 1.02
CA GLU A 65 6.61 -0.44 2.45
C GLU A 65 5.65 -1.48 3.04
N GLN A 66 4.36 -1.40 2.69
CA GLN A 66 3.36 -2.38 3.11
C GLN A 66 3.68 -3.78 2.59
N ASP A 67 4.14 -3.90 1.35
CA ASP A 67 4.55 -5.19 0.78
C ASP A 67 5.79 -5.75 1.46
N ARG A 68 6.81 -4.90 1.70
CA ARG A 68 8.01 -5.26 2.44
C ARG A 68 7.69 -5.82 3.82
N GLU A 69 6.75 -5.20 4.54
CA GLU A 69 6.34 -5.69 5.87
C GLU A 69 5.59 -7.02 5.79
N ARG A 70 4.73 -7.22 4.77
CA ARG A 70 4.10 -8.52 4.50
C ARG A 70 5.13 -9.61 4.20
N GLN A 71 6.12 -9.32 3.36
CA GLN A 71 7.21 -10.24 3.04
C GLN A 71 8.03 -10.59 4.28
N ARG A 72 8.36 -9.60 5.13
CA ARG A 72 9.05 -9.83 6.41
C ARG A 72 8.26 -10.74 7.33
N ALA A 73 6.96 -10.51 7.47
CA ALA A 73 6.09 -11.35 8.30
C ALA A 73 6.02 -12.80 7.76
N MET A 74 5.92 -12.97 6.44
CA MET A 74 5.98 -14.30 5.82
C MET A 74 7.30 -15.03 6.11
N VAL A 75 8.44 -14.35 5.89
CA VAL A 75 9.77 -14.94 6.13
C VAL A 75 10.00 -15.24 7.61
N ALA A 76 9.53 -14.39 8.52
CA ALA A 76 9.61 -14.65 9.96
C ALA A 76 8.87 -15.93 10.36
N GLY A 77 7.75 -16.23 9.70
CA GLY A 77 7.02 -17.49 9.86
C GLY A 77 7.78 -18.72 9.38
N TRP A 78 8.77 -18.55 8.50
CA TRP A 78 9.60 -19.66 7.98
C TRP A 78 10.81 -20.00 8.88
N ARG A 79 10.94 -19.40 10.08
CA ARG A 79 12.08 -19.62 11.00
C ARG A 79 12.13 -21.01 11.67
N SER A 80 11.42 -22.02 11.17
CA SER A 80 11.58 -23.40 11.67
C SER A 80 12.98 -23.94 11.32
N PRO A 81 13.73 -24.57 12.24
CA PRO A 81 15.07 -25.09 11.96
C PRO A 81 15.12 -26.27 10.97
N ASP A 82 13.97 -26.87 10.64
CA ASP A 82 13.82 -28.19 10.03
C ASP A 82 13.10 -28.19 8.66
N TRP A 83 12.76 -27.02 8.09
CA TRP A 83 12.10 -26.92 6.78
C TRP A 83 12.93 -27.44 5.58
N TRP A 84 14.23 -27.68 5.76
CA TRP A 84 15.16 -28.25 4.76
C TRP A 84 15.50 -29.72 5.01
N ALA A 85 15.09 -30.29 6.15
CA ALA A 85 15.42 -31.66 6.54
C ALA A 85 14.31 -32.63 6.10
N GLY A 86 14.19 -32.89 4.80
CA GLY A 86 13.29 -33.96 4.30
C GLY A 86 12.72 -33.81 2.90
N ARG A 87 13.50 -33.29 1.94
CA ARG A 87 13.26 -33.55 0.51
C ARG A 87 14.42 -34.35 -0.06
#